data_AF-A0A2S6U3T5-F1
#
_entry.id   AF-A0A2S6U3T5-F1
#
_cell.length_a   1.000
_cell.length_b   1.000
_cell.length_c   1.000
_cell.angle_alpha   90.00
_cell.angle_beta   90.00
_cell.angle_gamma   90.00
#
_symmetry.space_group_name_H-M   'P 1'
#
loop_
_entity.id
_entity.type
_entity.pdbx_description
1 polymer ?
#
loop_
_entity_poly.entity_id
_entity_poly.type
_entity_poly.pdbx_seq_one_letter_code
_entity_poly.pdbx_strand_id
1 'polypeptide(L)'
;TSMLCVAVLEDHWLTPDDREGLVTGAAGGVGSVAVSILAKRGYNVAASTGRPEQHDFLRALGASTIVERAELSEPSKRPLEAERWAGAIDTVGATTLARLLAQMRYGASVAACGLAGGANLETTVLPFLLRGVNLLGIDSVMQRHDNRLRIWRRLVKDLPFEQLDALTEEIALSDIPRAAGDILKGQVRGRLVVNLDA
;
A
#
# COMPACT_ATOMS: atom_id res chain seq x y z
N THR A 1 0.25 4.00 -9.39
CA THR A 1 -0.49 2.94 -8.69
C THR A 1 -1.07 3.39 -7.37
N SER A 2 -0.29 3.96 -6.44
CA SER A 2 -0.77 4.36 -5.10
C SER A 2 -2.05 5.21 -5.13
N MET A 3 -2.11 6.24 -5.98
CA MET A 3 -3.29 7.10 -6.11
C MET A 3 -4.51 6.38 -6.72
N LEU A 4 -4.31 5.35 -7.56
CA LEU A 4 -5.42 4.49 -8.01
C LEU A 4 -6.01 3.71 -6.83
N CYS A 5 -5.16 3.15 -5.97
CA CYS A 5 -5.59 2.42 -4.79
C CYS A 5 -6.38 3.31 -3.84
N VAL A 6 -5.88 4.51 -3.53
CA VAL A 6 -6.60 5.47 -2.68
C VAL A 6 -7.94 5.87 -3.30
N ALA A 7 -7.95 6.22 -4.59
CA ALA A 7 -9.17 6.65 -5.27
C ALA A 7 -10.25 5.54 -5.27
N VAL A 8 -9.87 4.28 -5.55
CA VAL A 8 -10.86 3.19 -5.57
C VAL A 8 -11.43 2.91 -4.17
N LEU A 9 -10.62 3.07 -3.13
CA LEU A 9 -11.07 2.88 -1.75
C LEU A 9 -12.04 3.99 -1.34
N GLU A 10 -11.77 5.25 -1.71
CA GLU A 10 -12.71 6.37 -1.52
C GLU A 10 -14.00 6.15 -2.31
N ASP A 11 -13.92 5.67 -3.55
CA ASP A 11 -15.08 5.29 -4.38
C ASP A 11 -15.90 4.15 -3.71
N HIS A 12 -15.29 3.36 -2.82
CA HIS A 12 -15.92 2.31 -2.01
C HIS A 12 -16.04 2.69 -0.53
N TRP A 13 -16.35 3.96 -0.26
CA TRP A 13 -16.76 4.48 1.05
C TRP A 13 -15.68 4.48 2.14
N LEU A 14 -14.40 4.44 1.77
CA LEU A 14 -13.33 4.75 2.71
C LEU A 14 -13.38 6.25 3.06
N THR A 15 -13.97 6.57 4.20
CA THR A 15 -13.99 7.93 4.75
C THR A 15 -12.86 8.16 5.75
N PRO A 16 -12.34 9.39 5.88
CA PRO A 16 -11.48 9.76 7.00
C PRO A 16 -12.36 9.85 8.26
N ASP A 17 -12.70 8.69 8.83
CA ASP A 17 -13.18 8.58 10.20
C ASP A 17 -12.03 8.08 11.09
N ASP A 18 -12.20 8.04 12.41
CA ASP A 18 -11.16 7.61 13.38
C ASP A 18 -10.72 6.14 13.22
N ARG A 19 -11.08 5.48 12.11
CA ARG A 19 -10.78 4.08 11.87
C ARG A 19 -9.48 3.93 11.10
N GLU A 20 -8.67 3.01 11.60
CA GLU A 20 -7.35 2.73 11.08
C GLU A 20 -7.43 2.01 9.72
N GLY A 21 -6.72 2.54 8.72
CA GLY A 21 -6.47 1.87 7.44
C GLY A 21 -5.05 1.30 7.38
N LEU A 22 -4.85 0.21 6.64
CA LEU A 22 -3.54 -0.46 6.53
C LEU A 22 -2.89 -0.25 5.16
N VAL A 23 -1.59 0.01 5.15
CA VAL A 23 -0.74 -0.09 3.95
C VAL A 23 0.31 -1.17 4.17
N THR A 24 0.30 -2.24 3.35
CA THR A 24 1.35 -3.27 3.39
C THR A 24 2.53 -2.89 2.51
N GLY A 25 3.71 -3.48 2.77
CA GLY A 25 4.93 -3.14 2.01
C GLY A 25 5.26 -1.64 2.08
N ALA A 26 4.93 -1.01 3.20
CA ALA A 26 4.78 0.44 3.30
C ALA A 26 6.06 1.22 3.00
N ALA A 27 7.24 0.64 3.24
CA ALA A 27 8.52 1.31 2.95
C ALA A 27 8.93 1.26 1.47
N GLY A 28 8.21 0.50 0.63
CA GLY A 28 8.48 0.41 -0.81
C GLY A 28 7.88 1.57 -1.61
N GLY A 29 8.08 1.57 -2.93
CA GLY A 29 7.68 2.70 -3.78
C GLY A 29 6.18 2.95 -3.88
N VAL A 30 5.33 1.91 -3.89
CA VAL A 30 3.88 2.10 -3.88
C VAL A 30 3.40 2.48 -2.48
N GLY A 31 3.83 1.74 -1.47
CA GLY A 31 3.39 1.89 -0.08
C GLY A 31 3.72 3.26 0.49
N SER A 32 4.95 3.77 0.27
CA SER A 32 5.41 5.03 0.86
C SER A 32 4.61 6.24 0.34
N VAL A 33 4.36 6.27 -0.97
CA VAL A 33 3.48 7.27 -1.60
C VAL A 33 2.03 7.12 -1.09
N ALA A 34 1.55 5.89 -0.86
CA ALA A 34 0.20 5.67 -0.37
C ALA A 34 0.02 6.16 1.08
N VAL A 35 0.98 5.87 1.97
CA VAL A 35 1.01 6.38 3.35
C VAL A 35 0.97 7.91 3.35
N SER A 36 1.85 8.54 2.56
CA SER A 36 1.94 9.99 2.45
C SER A 36 0.62 10.64 1.99
N ILE A 37 -0.01 10.09 0.93
CA ILE A 37 -1.30 10.59 0.42
C ILE A 37 -2.41 10.42 1.46
N LEU A 38 -2.51 9.23 2.07
CA LEU A 38 -3.56 8.94 3.06
C LEU A 38 -3.41 9.83 4.30
N ALA A 39 -2.19 10.02 4.80
CA ALA A 39 -1.93 10.91 5.93
C ALA A 39 -2.31 12.36 5.61
N LYS A 40 -1.93 12.89 4.43
CA LYS A 40 -2.33 14.25 3.98
C LYS A 40 -3.85 14.41 3.89
N ARG A 41 -4.56 13.32 3.53
CA ARG A 41 -6.02 13.29 3.41
C ARG A 41 -6.73 13.12 4.76
N GLY A 42 -6.00 12.99 5.86
CA GLY A 42 -6.55 12.91 7.22
C GLY A 42 -6.91 11.49 7.68
N TYR A 43 -6.45 10.46 6.99
CA TYR A 43 -6.67 9.08 7.41
C TYR A 43 -5.73 8.68 8.55
N ASN A 44 -6.21 7.82 9.45
CA ASN A 44 -5.38 7.14 10.44
C ASN A 44 -4.69 5.93 9.79
N VAL A 45 -3.37 6.02 9.52
CA VAL A 45 -2.65 5.04 8.69
C VAL A 45 -1.73 4.14 9.52
N ALA A 46 -2.04 2.84 9.53
CA ALA A 46 -1.09 1.81 9.90
C ALA A 46 -0.20 1.44 8.71
N ALA A 47 1.11 1.46 8.91
CA ALA A 47 2.10 1.09 7.91
C ALA A 47 2.77 -0.25 8.30
N SER A 48 2.62 -1.29 7.46
CA SER A 48 3.30 -2.55 7.68
C SER A 48 4.63 -2.63 6.94
N THR A 49 5.68 -2.99 7.67
CA THR A 49 7.02 -3.19 7.15
C THR A 49 7.71 -4.37 7.83
N GLY A 50 8.65 -5.02 7.16
CA GLY A 50 9.54 -6.03 7.76
C GLY A 50 10.96 -5.52 7.94
N ARG A 51 11.12 -4.19 7.93
CA ARG A 51 12.38 -3.47 8.05
C ARG A 51 12.26 -2.48 9.21
N PRO A 52 12.64 -2.86 10.43
CA PRO A 52 12.51 -2.02 11.62
C PRO A 52 13.22 -0.68 11.50
N GLU A 53 14.34 -0.64 10.76
CA GLU A 53 15.09 0.57 10.45
C GLU A 53 14.30 1.60 9.63
N GLN A 54 13.12 1.24 9.11
CA GLN A 54 12.25 2.13 8.34
C GLN A 54 11.09 2.72 9.17
N HIS A 55 11.02 2.45 10.47
CA HIS A 55 9.91 2.93 11.31
C HIS A 55 9.82 4.46 11.35
N ASP A 56 10.93 5.14 11.60
CA ASP A 56 10.94 6.60 11.71
C ASP A 56 10.67 7.26 10.35
N PHE A 57 11.16 6.65 9.27
CA PHE A 57 10.82 7.04 7.91
C PHE A 57 9.31 6.97 7.66
N LEU A 58 8.65 5.86 8.02
CA LEU A 58 7.21 5.71 7.84
C LEU A 58 6.39 6.68 8.71
N ARG A 59 6.83 6.94 9.94
CA ARG A 59 6.22 7.96 10.80
C ARG A 59 6.35 9.36 10.22
N ALA A 60 7.51 9.70 9.65
CA ALA A 60 7.72 10.98 8.98
C ALA A 60 6.80 11.18 7.76
N LEU A 61 6.39 10.10 7.10
CA LEU A 61 5.37 10.13 6.03
C LEU A 61 3.94 10.25 6.56
N GLY A 62 3.73 10.15 7.87
CA GLY A 62 2.42 10.27 8.51
C GLY A 62 1.77 8.94 8.91
N ALA A 63 2.52 7.83 8.96
CA ALA A 63 2.02 6.62 9.61
C ALA A 63 1.85 6.86 11.12
N SER A 64 0.64 6.62 11.64
CA SER A 64 0.31 6.72 13.06
C SER A 64 0.67 5.43 13.82
N THR A 65 0.56 4.29 13.15
CA THR A 65 0.87 2.96 13.69
C THR A 65 1.85 2.25 12.78
N ILE A 66 2.80 1.53 13.39
CA ILE A 66 3.67 0.61 12.69
C ILE A 66 3.22 -0.81 12.99
N VAL A 67 3.11 -1.65 11.95
CA VAL A 67 2.72 -3.06 12.05
C VAL A 67 3.88 -3.92 11.57
N GLU A 68 4.38 -4.82 12.41
CA GLU A 68 5.45 -5.71 12.01
C GLU A 68 4.97 -6.66 10.92
N ARG A 69 5.76 -6.90 9.88
CA ARG A 69 5.41 -7.86 8.81
C ARG A 69 5.05 -9.23 9.37
N ALA A 70 5.73 -9.65 10.44
CA ALA A 70 5.49 -10.91 11.13
C ALA A 70 4.05 -11.06 11.66
N GLU A 71 3.38 -9.95 11.97
CA GLU A 71 1.98 -9.97 12.41
C GLU A 71 1.01 -10.35 11.29
N LEU A 72 1.43 -10.25 10.02
CA LEU A 72 0.58 -10.51 8.85
C LEU A 72 1.11 -11.65 7.97
N SER A 73 2.37 -12.05 8.11
CA SER A 73 2.99 -13.08 7.25
C SER A 73 2.64 -14.51 7.62
N GLU A 74 2.12 -14.75 8.82
CA GLU A 74 1.63 -16.07 9.24
C GLU A 74 0.18 -16.28 8.80
N PRO A 75 -0.21 -17.47 8.32
CA PRO A 75 -1.59 -17.78 7.96
C PRO A 75 -2.55 -17.54 9.13
N SER A 76 -3.74 -17.05 8.83
CA SER A 76 -4.75 -16.89 9.87
C SER A 76 -5.18 -18.25 10.42
N LYS A 77 -5.28 -18.35 11.75
CA LYS A 77 -5.80 -19.55 12.43
C LYS A 77 -7.32 -19.67 12.32
N ARG A 78 -8.01 -18.61 11.87
CA ARG A 78 -9.48 -18.55 11.79
C ARG A 78 -9.89 -17.87 10.49
N PRO A 79 -10.99 -18.29 9.84
CA PRO A 79 -11.46 -17.60 8.65
C PRO A 79 -11.85 -16.13 8.85
N LEU A 80 -12.18 -15.75 10.10
CA LEU A 80 -12.42 -14.38 10.53
C LEU A 80 -11.64 -14.12 11.82
N GLU A 81 -10.83 -13.06 11.82
CA GLU A 81 -10.17 -12.51 12.99
C GLU A 81 -10.94 -11.29 13.54
N ALA A 82 -10.43 -10.66 14.59
CA ALA A 82 -11.03 -9.43 15.09
C ALA A 82 -10.99 -8.34 14.00
N GLU A 83 -12.07 -7.58 13.90
CA GLU A 83 -12.17 -6.47 12.95
C GLU A 83 -11.23 -5.33 13.35
N ARG A 84 -10.39 -4.89 12.42
CA ARG A 84 -9.43 -3.80 12.66
C ARG A 84 -9.46 -2.74 11.57
N TRP A 85 -9.31 -3.15 10.31
CA TRP A 85 -9.02 -2.24 9.20
C TRP A 85 -10.28 -1.72 8.52
N ALA A 86 -10.42 -0.40 8.41
CA ALA A 86 -11.50 0.24 7.65
C ALA A 86 -11.26 0.27 6.13
N GLY A 87 -10.01 0.11 5.72
CA GLY A 87 -9.60 -0.05 4.34
C GLY A 87 -8.14 -0.47 4.29
N ALA A 88 -7.70 -1.06 3.19
CA ALA A 88 -6.30 -1.41 3.05
C ALA A 88 -5.78 -1.29 1.62
N ILE A 89 -4.50 -0.94 1.50
CA ILE A 89 -3.74 -0.99 0.25
C ILE A 89 -2.71 -2.10 0.40
N ASP A 90 -2.82 -3.14 -0.43
CA ASP A 90 -1.93 -4.29 -0.38
C ASP A 90 -0.96 -4.30 -1.58
N THR A 91 0.33 -4.26 -1.28
CA THR A 91 1.41 -4.39 -2.26
C THR A 91 2.15 -5.72 -2.15
N VAL A 92 1.72 -6.61 -1.24
CA VAL A 92 2.46 -7.82 -0.87
C VAL A 92 1.81 -9.08 -1.43
N GLY A 93 0.49 -9.22 -1.37
CA GLY A 93 -0.21 -10.43 -1.82
C GLY A 93 -0.04 -11.60 -0.84
N ALA A 94 -0.25 -12.81 -1.35
CA ALA A 94 -0.02 -14.06 -0.62
C ALA A 94 -0.70 -14.14 0.75
N THR A 95 -0.04 -14.81 1.70
CA THR A 95 -0.49 -14.99 3.08
C THR A 95 -0.83 -13.67 3.78
N THR A 96 -0.07 -12.60 3.47
CA THR A 96 -0.34 -11.26 3.99
C THR A 96 -1.71 -10.75 3.56
N LEU A 97 -2.04 -10.84 2.27
CA LEU A 97 -3.36 -10.46 1.77
C LEU A 97 -4.47 -11.35 2.32
N ALA A 98 -4.24 -12.67 2.38
CA ALA A 98 -5.21 -13.61 2.93
C ALA A 98 -5.58 -13.29 4.39
N ARG A 99 -4.57 -13.00 5.23
CA ARG A 99 -4.78 -12.64 6.62
C ARG A 99 -5.40 -11.24 6.78
N LEU A 100 -4.99 -10.29 5.95
CA LEU A 100 -5.58 -8.96 5.90
C LEU A 100 -7.11 -9.03 5.67
N LEU A 101 -7.56 -9.84 4.70
CA LEU A 101 -8.98 -10.06 4.42
C LEU A 101 -9.75 -10.56 5.66
N ALA A 102 -9.17 -11.44 6.46
CA ALA A 102 -9.78 -11.96 7.69
C ALA A 102 -9.93 -10.91 8.81
N GLN A 103 -9.19 -9.80 8.74
CA GLN A 103 -9.17 -8.72 9.74
C GLN A 103 -9.94 -7.46 9.31
N MET A 104 -10.45 -7.42 8.08
CA MET A 104 -11.21 -6.28 7.58
C MET A 104 -12.49 -6.07 8.38
N ARG A 105 -12.83 -4.80 8.63
CA ARG A 105 -14.11 -4.41 9.21
C ARG A 105 -15.26 -4.70 8.26
N TYR A 106 -16.47 -4.75 8.80
CA TYR A 106 -17.69 -4.84 8.01
C TYR A 106 -17.76 -3.73 6.94
N GLY A 107 -18.04 -4.11 5.69
CA GLY A 107 -18.15 -3.24 4.52
C GLY A 107 -16.83 -2.67 3.99
N ALA A 108 -15.70 -3.02 4.60
CA ALA A 108 -14.41 -2.46 4.22
C ALA A 108 -13.84 -3.06 2.93
N SER A 109 -12.93 -2.34 2.30
CA SER A 109 -12.35 -2.72 1.01
C SER A 109 -10.82 -2.83 1.07
N VAL A 110 -10.27 -3.76 0.31
CA VAL A 110 -8.82 -3.92 0.07
C VAL A 110 -8.51 -3.62 -1.39
N ALA A 111 -7.61 -2.67 -1.64
CA ALA A 111 -7.05 -2.41 -2.96
C ALA A 111 -5.76 -3.24 -3.15
N ALA A 112 -5.81 -4.30 -3.94
CA ALA A 112 -4.69 -5.19 -4.20
C ALA A 112 -3.94 -4.79 -5.47
N CYS A 113 -2.65 -4.46 -5.33
CA CYS A 113 -1.84 -3.92 -6.43
C CYS A 113 -0.40 -4.46 -6.50
N GLY A 114 -0.04 -5.45 -5.67
CA GLY A 114 1.29 -6.02 -5.67
C GLY A 114 1.33 -7.48 -5.23
N LEU A 115 2.47 -8.12 -5.48
CA LEU A 115 2.70 -9.55 -5.29
C LEU A 115 4.09 -9.84 -4.72
N ALA A 116 4.69 -8.88 -4.01
CA ALA A 116 6.06 -8.99 -3.49
C ALA A 116 6.26 -10.19 -2.54
N GLY A 117 5.20 -10.67 -1.90
CA GLY A 117 5.17 -11.87 -1.05
C GLY A 117 4.70 -13.13 -1.77
N GLY A 118 4.30 -13.05 -3.04
CA GLY A 118 3.82 -14.16 -3.86
C GLY A 118 2.46 -13.91 -4.52
N ALA A 119 2.15 -14.72 -5.54
CA ALA A 119 0.95 -14.57 -6.37
C ALA A 119 -0.24 -15.45 -5.93
N ASN A 120 -0.01 -16.48 -5.10
CA ASN A 120 -1.08 -17.35 -4.62
C ASN A 120 -1.97 -16.60 -3.63
N LEU A 121 -3.27 -16.93 -3.57
CA LEU A 121 -4.19 -16.37 -2.58
C LEU A 121 -5.02 -17.48 -1.94
N GLU A 122 -4.54 -17.98 -0.80
CA GLU A 122 -5.22 -19.00 0.00
C GLU A 122 -6.08 -18.32 1.08
N THR A 123 -7.35 -18.06 0.76
CA THR A 123 -8.31 -17.43 1.67
C THR A 123 -9.66 -18.16 1.65
N THR A 124 -10.64 -17.65 2.39
CA THR A 124 -12.01 -18.18 2.40
C THR A 124 -13.00 -17.15 1.89
N VAL A 125 -14.19 -17.59 1.51
CA VAL A 125 -15.29 -16.69 1.14
C VAL A 125 -15.91 -15.96 2.34
N LEU A 126 -15.55 -16.32 3.58
CA LEU A 126 -16.24 -15.85 4.79
C LEU A 126 -16.11 -14.33 5.05
N PRO A 127 -14.97 -13.65 4.83
CA PRO A 127 -14.89 -12.19 4.92
C PRO A 127 -15.86 -11.49 3.95
N PHE A 128 -16.03 -12.04 2.75
CA PHE A 128 -16.91 -11.49 1.73
C PHE A 128 -18.38 -11.69 2.12
N LEU A 129 -18.76 -12.92 2.48
CA LEU A 129 -20.16 -13.26 2.76
C LEU A 129 -20.67 -12.70 4.10
N LEU A 130 -19.83 -12.71 5.14
CA LEU A 130 -20.27 -12.36 6.49
C LEU A 130 -19.91 -10.94 6.91
N ARG A 131 -18.95 -10.30 6.22
CA ARG A 131 -18.56 -8.91 6.48
C ARG A 131 -18.71 -8.01 5.27
N GLY A 132 -19.14 -8.49 4.11
CA GLY A 132 -19.27 -7.64 2.92
C GLY A 132 -17.95 -7.01 2.49
N VAL A 133 -16.83 -7.69 2.75
CA VAL A 133 -15.49 -7.18 2.39
C VAL A 133 -15.32 -7.20 0.88
N ASN A 134 -14.70 -6.16 0.32
CA ASN A 134 -14.36 -6.11 -1.11
C ASN A 134 -12.86 -6.35 -1.33
N LEU A 135 -12.54 -7.12 -2.38
CA LEU A 135 -11.17 -7.22 -2.91
C LEU A 135 -11.14 -6.57 -4.30
N LEU A 136 -10.46 -5.43 -4.39
CA LEU A 136 -10.45 -4.56 -5.55
C LEU A 136 -9.09 -4.67 -6.25
N GLY A 137 -9.05 -5.30 -7.43
CA GLY A 137 -7.83 -5.43 -8.22
C GLY A 137 -7.43 -4.11 -8.89
N ILE A 138 -6.16 -3.71 -8.72
CA ILE A 138 -5.63 -2.45 -9.28
C ILE A 138 -4.63 -2.74 -10.38
N ASP A 139 -5.08 -2.61 -11.61
CA ASP A 139 -4.19 -2.56 -12.77
C ASP A 139 -3.85 -1.09 -13.11
N SER A 140 -2.56 -0.79 -13.27
CA SER A 140 -2.11 0.53 -13.74
C SER A 140 -1.75 0.56 -15.23
N VAL A 141 -1.61 -0.62 -15.85
CA VAL A 141 -1.08 -0.80 -17.21
C VAL A 141 -2.11 -0.43 -18.25
N MET A 142 -3.37 -0.85 -18.12
CA MET A 142 -4.42 -0.67 -19.13
C MET A 142 -5.45 0.41 -18.77
N GLN A 143 -5.12 1.28 -17.81
CA GLN A 143 -6.00 2.39 -17.43
C GLN A 143 -6.39 3.26 -18.63
N ARG A 144 -7.70 3.52 -18.77
CA ARG A 144 -8.25 4.42 -19.80
C ARG A 144 -7.68 5.82 -19.63
N HIS A 145 -7.45 6.51 -20.75
CA HIS A 145 -6.85 7.85 -20.79
C HIS A 145 -7.52 8.83 -19.80
N ASP A 146 -8.84 8.92 -19.81
CA ASP A 146 -9.56 9.88 -18.97
C ASP A 146 -9.39 9.58 -17.47
N ASN A 147 -9.33 8.30 -17.09
CA ASN A 147 -9.05 7.94 -15.71
C ASN A 147 -7.58 8.22 -15.35
N ARG A 148 -6.62 8.03 -16.27
CA ARG A 148 -5.23 8.44 -16.02
C ARG A 148 -5.14 9.94 -15.73
N LEU A 149 -5.80 10.78 -16.53
CA LEU A 149 -5.82 12.22 -16.30
C LEU A 149 -6.45 12.58 -14.95
N ARG A 150 -7.59 11.95 -14.60
CA ARG A 150 -8.22 12.12 -13.28
C ARG A 150 -7.24 11.81 -12.15
N ILE A 151 -6.56 10.67 -12.24
CA ILE A 151 -5.64 10.20 -11.20
C ILE A 151 -4.38 11.07 -11.11
N TRP A 152 -3.83 11.52 -12.24
CA TRP A 152 -2.69 12.45 -12.23
C TRP A 152 -3.05 13.79 -11.58
N ARG A 153 -4.23 14.34 -11.88
CA ARG A 153 -4.72 15.56 -11.21
C ARG A 153 -4.88 15.36 -9.70
N ARG A 154 -5.40 14.21 -9.27
CA ARG A 154 -5.46 13.83 -7.85
C ARG A 154 -4.06 13.76 -7.24
N LEU A 155 -3.11 13.13 -7.92
CA LEU A 155 -1.74 13.00 -7.42
C LEU A 155 -1.09 14.37 -7.16
N VAL A 156 -1.19 15.31 -8.11
CA VAL A 156 -0.66 16.68 -7.94
C VAL A 156 -1.30 17.40 -6.76
N LYS A 157 -2.59 17.19 -6.54
CA LYS A 157 -3.33 17.81 -5.43
C LYS A 157 -3.00 17.18 -4.08
N ASP A 158 -2.92 15.85 -4.02
CA ASP A 158 -3.00 15.07 -2.79
C ASP A 158 -1.66 14.47 -2.35
N LEU A 159 -0.61 14.53 -3.17
CA LEU A 159 0.75 14.20 -2.76
C LEU A 159 1.44 15.43 -2.15
N PRO A 160 2.06 15.36 -0.96
CA PRO A 160 2.95 16.41 -0.47
C PRO A 160 4.30 16.34 -1.22
N PHE A 161 4.62 17.35 -2.03
CA PHE A 161 5.86 17.36 -2.82
C PHE A 161 7.13 17.35 -1.96
N GLU A 162 7.13 18.04 -0.81
CA GLU A 162 8.26 18.01 0.12
C GLU A 162 8.57 16.59 0.65
N GLN A 163 7.52 15.79 0.85
CA GLN A 163 7.70 14.38 1.22
C GLN A 163 8.17 13.55 0.02
N LEU A 164 7.73 13.87 -1.21
CA LEU A 164 8.19 13.16 -2.42
C LEU A 164 9.71 13.29 -2.62
N ASP A 165 10.29 14.44 -2.33
CA ASP A 165 11.74 14.62 -2.40
C ASP A 165 12.46 13.72 -1.38
N ALA A 166 11.96 13.65 -0.14
CA ALA A 166 12.48 12.76 0.89
C ALA A 166 12.28 11.26 0.58
N LEU A 167 11.34 10.93 -0.30
CA LEU A 167 11.07 9.57 -0.80
C LEU A 167 11.99 9.18 -1.95
N THR A 168 12.70 10.12 -2.56
CA THR A 168 13.37 9.94 -3.85
C THR A 168 14.88 9.85 -3.67
N GLU A 169 15.47 8.80 -4.26
CA GLU A 169 16.91 8.66 -4.46
C GLU A 169 17.20 8.73 -5.95
N GLU A 170 18.11 9.63 -6.33
CA GLU A 170 18.57 9.73 -7.71
C GLU A 170 19.68 8.72 -7.96
N ILE A 171 19.62 8.02 -9.10
CA ILE A 171 20.64 7.06 -9.54
C ILE A 171 21.05 7.32 -10.98
N ALA A 172 22.27 6.94 -11.36
CA ALA A 172 22.71 7.00 -12.75
C ALA A 172 22.12 5.85 -13.57
N LEU A 173 22.12 5.99 -14.91
CA LEU A 173 21.68 4.92 -15.81
C LEU A 173 22.46 3.61 -15.59
N SER A 174 23.75 3.70 -15.28
CA SER A 174 24.62 2.55 -15.01
C SER A 174 24.28 1.78 -13.73
N ASP A 175 23.55 2.38 -12.79
CA ASP A 175 23.15 1.74 -11.53
C ASP A 175 21.95 0.80 -11.66
N ILE A 176 21.22 0.86 -12.79
CA ILE A 176 19.97 0.11 -12.99
C ILE A 176 20.13 -1.40 -12.69
N PRO A 177 21.17 -2.12 -13.16
CA PRO A 177 21.30 -3.55 -12.88
C PRO A 177 21.38 -3.87 -11.38
N ARG A 178 22.13 -3.06 -10.61
CA ARG A 178 22.24 -3.20 -9.16
C ARG A 178 20.91 -2.86 -8.48
N ALA A 179 20.34 -1.71 -8.81
CA ALA A 179 19.08 -1.23 -8.25
C ALA A 179 17.92 -2.20 -8.50
N ALA A 180 17.84 -2.80 -9.70
CA ALA A 180 16.84 -3.81 -10.01
C ALA A 180 16.97 -5.06 -9.12
N GLY A 181 18.21 -5.52 -8.88
CA GLY A 181 18.49 -6.61 -7.94
C GLY A 181 18.05 -6.28 -6.51
N ASP A 182 18.33 -5.05 -6.06
CA ASP A 182 17.95 -4.57 -4.72
C ASP A 182 16.42 -4.44 -4.58
N ILE A 183 15.71 -4.01 -5.63
CA ILE A 183 14.24 -3.95 -5.67
C ILE A 183 13.63 -5.34 -5.50
N LEU A 184 14.12 -6.34 -6.23
CA LEU A 184 13.60 -7.71 -6.16
C LEU A 184 13.82 -8.35 -4.80
N LYS A 185 14.88 -7.96 -4.08
CA LYS A 185 15.16 -8.37 -2.70
C LYS A 185 14.42 -7.55 -1.66
N GLY A 186 13.62 -6.54 -2.06
CA GLY A 186 12.92 -5.64 -1.16
C GLY A 186 13.85 -4.73 -0.34
N GLN A 187 15.06 -4.46 -0.84
CA GLN A 187 16.08 -3.66 -0.18
C GLN A 187 15.98 -2.17 -0.50
N VAL A 188 15.26 -1.79 -1.56
CA VAL A 188 15.00 -0.39 -1.90
C VAL A 188 13.91 0.21 -1.00
N ARG A 189 14.13 1.45 -0.57
CA ARG A 189 13.17 2.28 0.15
C ARG A 189 12.66 3.38 -0.79
N GLY A 190 11.37 3.70 -0.71
CA GLY A 190 10.83 4.82 -1.46
C GLY A 190 10.93 4.63 -2.97
N ARG A 191 11.43 5.64 -3.68
CA ARG A 191 11.42 5.76 -5.14
C ARG A 191 12.82 6.04 -5.65
N LEU A 192 13.17 5.36 -6.74
CA LEU A 192 14.37 5.70 -7.50
C LEU A 192 13.98 6.57 -8.70
N VAL A 193 14.73 7.62 -8.94
CA VAL A 193 14.68 8.43 -10.16
C VAL A 193 15.97 8.22 -10.92
N VAL A 194 15.88 7.77 -12.17
CA VAL A 194 17.06 7.59 -13.02
C VAL A 194 17.34 8.91 -13.71
N ASN A 195 18.51 9.49 -13.43
CA ASN A 195 19.03 10.61 -14.19
C ASN A 195 19.68 10.09 -15.47
N LEU A 196 19.18 10.54 -16.61
CA LEU A 196 19.67 10.12 -17.94
C LEU A 196 20.88 10.93 -18.41
N ASP A 197 21.15 12.06 -17.75
CA ASP A 197 22.23 13.00 -18.08
C ASP A 197 23.45 12.86 -17.13
N ALA A 198 23.35 12.00 -16.10
CA ALA A 198 24.40 11.74 -15.11
C ALA A 198 25.50 10.79 -15.62
#